data_AF-A0A4R3YIQ7-F1
#
_entry.id   AF-A0A4R3YIQ7-F1
#
_cell.length_a   1.000
_cell.length_b   1.000
_cell.length_c   1.000
_cell.angle_alpha   90.00
_cell.angle_beta   90.00
_cell.angle_gamma   90.00
#
_symmetry.space_group_name_H-M   'P 1'
#
loop_
_entity.id
_entity.type
_entity.pdbx_description
1 polymer ?
#
loop_
_entity_poly.entity_id
_entity_poly.type
_entity_poly.pdbx_seq_one_letter_code
_entity_poly.pdbx_strand_id
1 'polypeptide(L)'
;MRLLSEYFFCYLYILCLTITIKPYLNQERSKIYTVIFLCIYALINFFITGDYIIDFDNYLISNILVILCDFIMLCIYNNALCFYILFYTSCFFCVYSITINCFSYIFFLVNINILGTYTNYGFRVFSVFLYLIISYFLYKMLERLKIIPSEILIKENCIVYNVINVITVFVFLIFFGLHLIELNIPFIVFIFFTFVILWITLLYFLNRSIVLQLDNENLSIANIFDDNVEIMIDSFRNENEKVMEVKHDIKNHLQILKTMNNLYDVKEYINDLYTDITDIKVFEPTTNIQLIDIIFNLKKNQYPSIRFSYDVSVDYININEKHFSTILFNLIDNACQNIDIAFPNVNIQIIKNDETLLITVTNTTDRVLSLNTQKTVGHGYGLKIIQYYAEKYDGSFFIKMENSIVISQVILKCNNKK
;
A
#
# COMPACT_ATOMS: atom_id res chain seq x y z
N MET A 1 29.14 -39.83 17.25
CA MET A 1 29.00 -39.64 15.79
C MET A 1 27.55 -39.32 15.41
N ARG A 2 26.60 -40.24 15.59
CA ARG A 2 25.19 -40.05 15.19
C ARG A 2 24.49 -38.82 15.76
N LEU A 3 24.51 -38.61 17.07
CA LEU A 3 23.87 -37.43 17.69
C LEU A 3 24.46 -36.11 17.18
N LEU A 4 25.78 -36.11 16.94
CA LEU A 4 26.51 -34.93 16.47
C LEU A 4 26.20 -34.62 15.00
N SER A 5 25.97 -35.65 14.16
CA SER A 5 25.51 -35.46 12.79
C SER A 5 24.08 -34.96 12.71
N GLU A 6 23.17 -35.43 13.59
CA GLU A 6 21.79 -34.92 13.64
C GLU A 6 21.72 -33.46 14.03
N TYR A 7 22.43 -33.08 15.09
CA TYR A 7 22.56 -31.68 15.46
C TYR A 7 23.08 -30.83 14.30
N PHE A 8 24.07 -31.34 13.58
CA PHE A 8 24.62 -30.66 12.41
C PHE A 8 23.60 -30.53 11.26
N PHE A 9 22.73 -31.53 11.04
CA PHE A 9 21.64 -31.45 10.06
C PHE A 9 20.59 -30.40 10.46
N CYS A 10 20.17 -30.37 11.72
CA CYS A 10 19.28 -29.34 12.24
C CYS A 10 19.90 -27.95 12.04
N TYR A 11 21.18 -27.79 12.37
CA TYR A 11 21.91 -26.54 12.17
C TYR A 11 21.94 -26.10 10.70
N LEU A 12 22.25 -27.00 9.77
CA LEU A 12 22.23 -26.70 8.33
C LEU A 12 20.85 -26.31 7.82
N TYR A 13 19.80 -26.99 8.27
CA TYR A 13 18.41 -26.65 7.94
C TYR A 13 18.06 -25.22 8.38
N ILE A 14 18.34 -24.90 9.65
CA ILE A 14 18.04 -23.57 10.23
C ILE A 14 18.89 -22.49 9.54
N LEU A 15 20.16 -22.79 9.24
CA LEU A 15 21.04 -21.87 8.52
C LEU A 15 20.48 -21.57 7.12
N CYS A 16 20.00 -22.59 6.40
CA CYS A 16 19.38 -22.42 5.09
C CYS A 16 18.09 -21.57 5.18
N LEU A 17 17.19 -21.90 6.13
CA LEU A 17 15.96 -21.15 6.42
C LEU A 17 16.25 -19.67 6.74
N THR A 18 17.27 -19.42 7.55
CA THR A 18 17.61 -18.04 7.96
C THR A 18 18.15 -17.26 6.78
N ILE A 19 19.00 -17.86 5.94
CA ILE A 19 19.54 -17.20 4.74
C ILE A 19 18.44 -16.88 3.72
N THR A 20 17.46 -17.77 3.54
CA THR A 20 16.35 -17.53 2.60
C THR A 20 15.43 -16.42 3.07
N ILE A 21 15.15 -16.34 4.37
CA ILE A 21 14.18 -15.39 4.94
C ILE A 21 14.80 -14.04 5.31
N LYS A 22 16.13 -13.98 5.54
CA LYS A 22 16.83 -12.75 5.92
C LYS A 22 16.47 -11.49 5.10
N PRO A 23 16.27 -11.54 3.77
CA PRO A 23 15.88 -10.37 2.99
C PRO A 23 14.54 -9.74 3.39
N TYR A 24 13.67 -10.48 4.10
CA TYR A 24 12.34 -10.03 4.52
C TYR A 24 12.27 -9.67 6.02
N LEU A 25 13.42 -9.61 6.70
CA LEU A 25 13.51 -9.22 8.10
C LEU A 25 13.95 -7.76 8.20
N ASN A 26 13.31 -7.00 9.08
CA ASN A 26 13.57 -5.56 9.23
C ASN A 26 14.82 -5.26 10.06
N GLN A 27 15.30 -6.23 10.85
CA GLN A 27 16.43 -6.03 11.75
C GLN A 27 17.73 -6.66 11.24
N GLU A 28 18.77 -5.85 11.15
CA GLU A 28 20.13 -6.33 10.96
C GLU A 28 20.78 -6.64 12.32
N ARG A 29 21.22 -7.89 12.50
CA ARG A 29 22.00 -8.31 13.67
C ARG A 29 23.45 -8.57 13.28
N SER A 30 24.34 -8.52 14.28
CA SER A 30 25.74 -8.88 14.07
C SER A 30 25.87 -10.34 13.63
N LYS A 31 26.90 -10.64 12.82
CA LYS A 31 27.20 -12.01 12.36
C LYS A 31 27.42 -12.96 13.54
N ILE A 32 28.09 -12.49 14.60
CA ILE A 32 28.38 -13.27 15.82
C ILE A 32 27.09 -13.63 16.55
N TYR A 33 26.20 -12.65 16.78
CA TYR A 33 24.91 -12.90 17.42
C TYR A 33 24.10 -13.93 16.62
N THR A 34 24.06 -13.77 15.29
CA THR A 34 23.32 -14.68 14.40
C THR A 34 23.86 -16.11 14.51
N VAL A 35 25.18 -16.32 14.48
CA VAL A 35 25.77 -17.66 14.60
C VAL A 35 25.45 -18.29 15.95
N ILE A 36 25.64 -17.57 17.06
CA ILE A 36 25.35 -18.08 18.41
C ILE A 36 23.87 -18.44 18.56
N PHE A 37 22.99 -17.56 18.09
CA PHE A 37 21.54 -17.76 18.14
C PHE A 37 21.11 -19.02 17.37
N LEU A 38 21.62 -19.20 16.15
CA LEU A 38 21.34 -20.39 15.32
C LEU A 38 21.87 -21.67 15.98
N CYS A 39 23.04 -21.63 16.60
CA CYS A 39 23.60 -22.79 17.31
C CYS A 39 22.73 -23.22 18.51
N ILE A 40 22.21 -22.26 19.28
CA ILE A 40 21.31 -22.53 20.42
C ILE A 40 19.98 -23.09 19.91
N TYR A 41 19.40 -22.47 18.88
CA TYR A 41 18.13 -22.93 18.34
C TYR A 41 18.24 -24.31 17.66
N ALA A 42 19.38 -24.64 17.05
CA ALA A 42 19.62 -25.98 16.52
C ALA A 42 19.56 -27.07 17.58
N LEU A 43 19.90 -26.77 18.84
CA LEU A 43 19.73 -27.71 19.95
C LEU A 43 18.23 -27.94 20.24
N ILE A 44 17.44 -26.86 20.24
CA ILE A 44 15.99 -26.94 20.46
C ILE A 44 15.33 -27.78 19.35
N ASN A 45 15.67 -27.49 18.09
CA ASN A 45 15.13 -28.22 16.94
C ASN A 45 15.53 -29.71 17.00
N PHE A 46 16.79 -30.01 17.36
CA PHE A 46 17.26 -31.38 17.58
C PHE A 46 16.43 -32.14 18.63
N PHE A 47 16.08 -31.52 19.76
CA PHE A 47 15.22 -32.13 20.78
C PHE A 47 13.78 -32.34 20.31
N ILE A 48 13.24 -31.44 19.49
CA ILE A 48 11.88 -31.55 18.92
C ILE A 48 11.81 -32.71 17.92
N THR A 49 12.82 -32.86 17.08
CA THR A 49 12.85 -33.93 16.06
C THR A 49 13.09 -35.31 16.67
N GLY A 50 13.73 -35.40 17.84
CA GLY A 50 13.82 -36.62 18.65
C GLY A 50 14.52 -37.82 18.00
N ASP A 51 14.65 -38.93 18.73
CA ASP A 51 15.19 -40.20 18.22
C ASP A 51 14.13 -40.92 17.35
N TYR A 52 14.36 -40.93 16.03
CA TYR A 52 14.09 -41.94 14.98
C TYR A 52 12.94 -42.96 15.04
N ILE A 53 11.96 -42.84 15.92
CA ILE A 53 10.80 -43.73 15.86
C ILE A 53 9.91 -43.16 14.75
N ILE A 54 10.13 -43.69 13.54
CA ILE A 54 9.40 -43.38 12.30
C ILE A 54 7.99 -43.98 12.39
N ASP A 55 7.24 -43.54 13.38
CA ASP A 55 5.79 -43.72 13.41
C ASP A 55 5.17 -42.50 12.72
N PHE A 56 4.20 -42.76 11.86
CA PHE A 56 3.51 -41.74 11.06
C PHE A 56 3.00 -40.57 11.92
N ASP A 57 2.41 -40.88 13.08
CA ASP A 57 1.86 -39.87 14.00
C ASP A 57 2.95 -38.99 14.62
N ASN A 58 4.06 -39.60 15.06
CA ASN A 58 5.20 -38.89 15.64
C ASN A 58 5.89 -37.99 14.59
N TYR A 59 5.94 -38.45 13.34
CA TYR A 59 6.45 -37.65 12.22
C TYR A 59 5.59 -36.40 11.96
N LEU A 60 4.26 -36.53 11.93
CA LEU A 60 3.38 -35.38 11.72
C LEU A 60 3.50 -34.35 12.86
N ILE A 61 3.46 -34.82 14.10
CA ILE A 61 3.53 -33.95 15.29
C ILE A 61 4.87 -33.21 15.35
N SER A 62 5.99 -33.92 15.15
CA SER A 62 7.32 -33.31 15.20
C SER A 62 7.49 -32.22 14.15
N ASN A 63 7.06 -32.43 12.89
CA ASN A 63 7.18 -31.42 11.85
C ASN A 63 6.28 -30.19 12.08
N ILE A 64 5.08 -30.37 12.64
CA ILE A 64 4.21 -29.23 13.01
C ILE A 64 4.90 -28.39 14.10
N LEU A 65 5.50 -29.04 15.10
CA LEU A 65 6.26 -28.35 16.14
C LEU A 65 7.47 -27.62 15.57
N VAL A 66 8.20 -28.21 14.61
CA VAL A 66 9.33 -27.55 13.93
C VAL A 66 8.87 -26.25 13.26
N ILE A 67 7.78 -26.26 12.50
CA ILE A 67 7.28 -25.07 11.80
C ILE A 67 6.86 -23.96 12.78
N LEU A 68 6.17 -24.33 13.86
CA LEU A 68 5.79 -23.39 14.92
C LEU A 68 7.03 -22.79 15.60
N CYS A 69 8.02 -23.63 15.91
CA CYS A 69 9.27 -23.19 16.50
C CYS A 69 10.08 -22.32 15.53
N ASP A 70 10.10 -22.62 14.24
CA ASP A 70 10.80 -21.85 13.20
C ASP A 70 10.19 -20.44 13.10
N PHE A 71 8.85 -20.36 13.12
CA PHE A 71 8.12 -19.09 13.17
C PHE A 71 8.46 -18.27 14.42
N ILE A 72 8.39 -18.89 15.60
CA ILE A 72 8.72 -18.22 16.88
C ILE A 72 10.17 -17.74 16.87
N MET A 73 11.10 -18.57 16.40
CA MET A 73 12.52 -18.26 16.32
C MET A 73 12.80 -17.03 15.46
N LEU A 74 12.19 -16.94 14.28
CA LEU A 74 12.37 -15.79 13.40
C LEU A 74 11.67 -14.53 13.91
N CYS A 75 10.54 -14.67 14.63
CA CYS A 75 9.93 -13.54 15.33
C CYS A 75 10.83 -13.00 16.46
N ILE A 76 11.47 -13.89 17.24
CA ILE A 76 12.46 -13.50 18.26
C ILE A 76 13.65 -12.80 17.60
N TYR A 77 14.15 -13.32 16.49
CA TYR A 77 15.25 -12.70 15.75
C TYR A 77 14.89 -11.27 15.28
N ASN A 78 13.64 -11.07 14.82
CA ASN A 78 13.11 -9.80 14.35
C ASN A 78 12.68 -8.83 15.49
N ASN A 79 12.73 -9.27 16.76
CA ASN A 79 12.20 -8.54 17.93
C ASN A 79 10.71 -8.12 17.82
N ALA A 80 9.93 -8.77 16.95
CA ALA A 80 8.53 -8.45 16.74
C ALA A 80 7.76 -9.69 16.30
N LEU A 81 6.57 -9.88 16.88
CA LEU A 81 5.66 -10.94 16.46
C LEU A 81 4.99 -10.51 15.14
N CYS A 82 5.54 -10.98 14.02
CA CYS A 82 5.10 -10.60 12.69
C CYS A 82 4.47 -11.79 11.96
N PHE A 83 3.15 -11.80 11.79
CA PHE A 83 2.45 -12.92 11.14
C PHE A 83 2.84 -13.16 9.67
N TYR A 84 3.40 -12.17 8.97
CA TYR A 84 3.91 -12.38 7.61
C TYR A 84 5.15 -13.28 7.58
N ILE A 85 5.89 -13.40 8.69
CA ILE A 85 7.04 -14.32 8.80
C ILE A 85 6.57 -15.77 8.71
N LEU A 86 5.37 -16.09 9.23
CA LEU A 86 4.79 -17.43 9.16
C LEU A 86 4.63 -17.90 7.71
N PHE A 87 4.32 -16.98 6.79
CA PHE A 87 4.21 -17.29 5.38
C PHE A 87 5.55 -17.73 4.82
N TYR A 88 6.61 -16.99 5.08
CA TYR A 88 7.94 -17.30 4.56
C TYR A 88 8.53 -18.59 5.15
N THR A 89 8.31 -18.86 6.44
CA THR A 89 8.74 -20.11 7.08
C THR A 89 8.00 -21.31 6.52
N SER A 90 6.67 -21.23 6.44
CA SER A 90 5.85 -22.30 5.85
C SER A 90 6.14 -22.51 4.36
N CYS A 91 6.39 -21.43 3.59
CA CYS A 91 6.80 -21.53 2.18
C CYS A 91 8.12 -22.29 2.04
N PHE A 92 9.14 -21.95 2.84
CA PHE A 92 10.41 -22.65 2.80
C PHE A 92 10.22 -24.13 3.16
N PHE A 93 9.41 -24.43 4.17
CA PHE A 93 9.08 -25.80 4.55
C PHE A 93 8.35 -26.56 3.43
N CYS A 94 7.43 -25.92 2.70
CA CYS A 94 6.76 -26.52 1.53
C CYS A 94 7.78 -26.88 0.44
N VAL A 95 8.70 -25.96 0.11
CA VAL A 95 9.76 -26.23 -0.88
C VAL A 95 10.67 -27.37 -0.40
N TYR A 96 11.07 -27.36 0.87
CA TYR A 96 11.85 -28.43 1.48
C TYR A 96 11.14 -29.79 1.42
N SER A 97 9.86 -29.82 1.76
CA SER A 97 9.01 -31.02 1.67
C SER A 97 8.89 -31.53 0.24
N ILE A 98 8.81 -30.65 -0.76
CA ILE A 98 8.82 -31.05 -2.17
C ILE A 98 10.12 -31.77 -2.51
N THR A 99 11.27 -31.22 -2.11
CA THR A 99 12.55 -31.88 -2.41
C THR A 99 12.64 -33.26 -1.78
N ILE A 100 12.29 -33.39 -0.50
CA ILE A 100 12.34 -34.67 0.20
C ILE A 100 11.43 -35.70 -0.48
N ASN A 101 10.19 -35.33 -0.81
CA ASN A 101 9.24 -36.22 -1.48
C ASN A 101 9.71 -36.64 -2.89
N CYS A 102 10.34 -35.74 -3.64
CA CYS A 102 10.93 -36.11 -4.94
C CYS A 102 12.06 -37.15 -4.77
N PHE A 103 12.94 -36.97 -3.77
CA PHE A 103 14.03 -37.90 -3.53
C PHE A 103 13.56 -39.24 -2.97
N SER A 104 12.56 -39.26 -2.08
CA SER A 104 12.00 -40.52 -1.58
C SER A 104 11.36 -41.33 -2.71
N TYR A 105 10.71 -40.69 -3.68
CA TYR A 105 10.24 -41.36 -4.90
C TYR A 105 11.39 -41.88 -5.78
N ILE A 106 12.46 -41.11 -5.97
CA ILE A 106 13.64 -41.58 -6.71
C ILE A 106 14.26 -42.81 -6.03
N PHE A 107 14.35 -42.82 -4.69
CA PHE A 107 14.84 -43.97 -3.94
C PHE A 107 13.95 -45.18 -4.09
N PHE A 108 12.62 -44.99 -4.09
CA PHE A 108 11.67 -46.05 -4.41
C PHE A 108 11.90 -46.65 -5.81
N LEU A 109 12.11 -45.81 -6.85
CA LEU A 109 12.39 -46.29 -8.20
C LEU A 109 13.71 -47.09 -8.32
N VAL A 110 14.70 -46.77 -7.48
CA VAL A 110 16.01 -47.46 -7.45
C VAL A 110 15.99 -48.64 -6.45
N ASN A 111 14.84 -48.98 -5.86
CA ASN A 111 14.67 -50.02 -4.84
C ASN A 111 15.56 -49.82 -3.59
N ILE A 112 15.85 -48.58 -3.22
CA ILE A 112 16.52 -48.24 -1.98
C ILE A 112 15.44 -48.01 -0.92
N ASN A 113 15.39 -48.86 0.11
CA ASN A 113 14.43 -48.68 1.20
C ASN A 113 14.72 -47.33 1.91
N ILE A 114 13.68 -46.51 2.08
CA ILE A 114 13.74 -45.21 2.75
C ILE A 114 14.33 -45.36 4.15
N LEU A 115 13.92 -46.37 4.93
CA LEU A 115 14.52 -46.64 6.25
C LEU A 115 16.02 -46.98 6.16
N GLY A 116 16.45 -47.63 5.07
CA GLY A 116 17.87 -47.89 4.77
C GLY A 116 18.68 -46.61 4.56
N THR A 117 18.06 -45.57 4.01
CA THR A 117 18.70 -44.25 3.86
C THR A 117 18.91 -43.55 5.19
N TYR A 118 18.04 -43.78 6.18
CA TYR A 118 18.18 -43.24 7.52
C TYR A 118 19.26 -43.97 8.35
N THR A 119 19.53 -45.24 8.05
CA THR A 119 20.52 -46.05 8.78
C THR A 119 21.94 -45.91 8.25
N ASN A 120 22.13 -45.67 6.94
CA ASN A 120 23.46 -45.46 6.35
C ASN A 120 23.92 -43.99 6.47
N TYR A 121 24.87 -43.75 7.39
CA TYR A 121 25.36 -42.40 7.71
C TYR A 121 25.90 -41.61 6.52
N GLY A 122 26.74 -42.20 5.68
CA GLY A 122 27.37 -41.48 4.57
C GLY A 122 26.34 -41.04 3.53
N PHE A 123 25.42 -41.95 3.20
CA PHE A 123 24.33 -41.69 2.27
C PHE A 123 23.37 -40.62 2.79
N ARG A 124 23.09 -40.63 4.09
CA ARG A 124 22.23 -39.65 4.73
C ARG A 124 22.80 -38.25 4.76
N VAL A 125 24.08 -38.10 5.12
CA VAL A 125 24.77 -36.80 5.07
C VAL A 125 24.66 -36.21 3.68
N PHE A 126 25.01 -37.00 2.66
CA PHE A 126 24.93 -36.58 1.26
C PHE A 126 23.51 -36.16 0.85
N SER A 127 22.51 -36.94 1.24
CA SER A 127 21.10 -36.68 0.93
C SER A 127 20.61 -35.37 1.57
N VAL A 128 20.86 -35.15 2.86
CA VAL A 128 20.46 -33.91 3.56
C VAL A 128 21.08 -32.67 2.92
N PHE A 129 22.37 -32.72 2.57
CA PHE A 129 23.03 -31.62 1.86
C PHE A 129 22.37 -31.33 0.51
N LEU A 130 22.07 -32.37 -0.28
CA LEU A 130 21.37 -32.20 -1.56
C LEU A 130 19.99 -31.59 -1.38
N TYR A 131 19.20 -32.05 -0.41
CA TYR A 131 17.85 -31.54 -0.16
C TYR A 131 17.88 -30.05 0.14
N LEU A 132 18.79 -29.61 1.02
CA LEU A 132 18.91 -28.21 1.41
C LEU A 132 19.39 -27.32 0.26
N ILE A 133 20.38 -27.77 -0.52
CA ILE A 133 20.89 -27.02 -1.68
C ILE A 133 19.80 -26.85 -2.73
N ILE A 134 19.11 -27.94 -3.08
CA ILE A 134 18.03 -27.90 -4.08
C ILE A 134 16.87 -27.05 -3.59
N SER A 135 16.50 -27.16 -2.30
CA SER A 135 15.44 -26.35 -1.70
C SER A 135 15.76 -24.86 -1.76
N TYR A 136 17.01 -24.48 -1.46
CA TYR A 136 17.47 -23.10 -1.57
C TYR A 136 17.32 -22.57 -3.00
N PHE A 137 17.79 -23.33 -3.99
CA PHE A 137 17.70 -22.93 -5.40
C PHE A 137 16.26 -22.86 -5.90
N LEU A 138 15.41 -23.82 -5.54
CA LEU A 138 13.99 -23.81 -5.90
C LEU A 138 13.28 -22.61 -5.27
N TYR A 139 13.55 -22.30 -4.01
CA TYR A 139 12.99 -21.12 -3.35
C TYR A 139 13.40 -19.83 -4.07
N LYS A 140 14.70 -19.67 -4.38
CA LYS A 140 15.21 -18.51 -5.12
C LYS A 140 14.65 -18.42 -6.54
N MET A 141 14.40 -19.54 -7.19
CA MET A 141 13.73 -19.59 -8.50
C MET A 141 12.29 -19.08 -8.40
N LEU A 142 11.52 -19.55 -7.42
CA LEU A 142 10.13 -19.08 -7.19
C LEU A 142 10.07 -17.59 -6.83
N GLU A 143 11.05 -17.09 -6.08
CA GLU A 143 11.22 -15.65 -5.80
C GLU A 143 11.48 -14.85 -7.09
N ARG A 144 12.43 -15.32 -7.93
CA ARG A 144 12.77 -14.65 -9.20
C ARG A 144 11.61 -14.62 -10.19
N LEU A 145 10.77 -15.67 -10.19
CA LEU A 145 9.56 -15.76 -11.01
C LEU A 145 8.39 -14.94 -10.44
N LYS A 146 8.60 -14.21 -9.33
CA LYS A 146 7.56 -13.45 -8.63
C LYS A 146 6.35 -14.31 -8.22
N ILE A 147 6.59 -15.59 -7.96
CA ILE A 147 5.56 -16.48 -7.39
C ILE A 147 5.49 -16.25 -5.88
N ILE A 148 6.65 -16.10 -5.24
CA ILE A 148 6.73 -15.67 -3.84
C ILE A 148 6.36 -14.17 -3.79
N PRO A 149 5.29 -13.79 -3.07
CA PRO A 149 4.86 -12.41 -2.95
C PRO A 149 5.88 -11.57 -2.17
N SER A 150 5.90 -10.27 -2.43
CA SER A 150 6.73 -9.32 -1.69
C SER A 150 6.21 -9.09 -0.27
N GLU A 151 7.07 -8.56 0.60
CA GLU A 151 6.72 -8.28 2.00
C GLU A 151 5.51 -7.35 2.13
N ILE A 152 5.41 -6.34 1.25
CA ILE A 152 4.30 -5.36 1.26
C ILE A 152 2.97 -6.08 1.00
N LEU A 153 2.92 -6.93 -0.03
CA LEU A 153 1.71 -7.67 -0.42
C LEU A 153 1.23 -8.63 0.67
N ILE A 154 2.16 -9.31 1.35
CA ILE A 154 1.80 -10.23 2.45
C ILE A 154 1.32 -9.45 3.66
N LYS A 155 1.93 -8.30 4.00
CA LYS A 155 1.50 -7.49 5.16
C LYS A 155 0.04 -7.09 5.05
N GLU A 156 -0.42 -6.72 3.85
CA GLU A 156 -1.82 -6.32 3.62
C GLU A 156 -2.79 -7.52 3.63
N ASN A 157 -2.37 -8.69 3.11
CA ASN A 157 -3.25 -9.85 2.91
C ASN A 157 -2.79 -11.12 3.66
N CYS A 158 -2.19 -10.93 4.84
CA CYS A 158 -1.42 -11.96 5.56
C CYS A 158 -2.23 -13.24 5.86
N ILE A 159 -3.51 -13.10 6.19
CA ILE A 159 -4.38 -14.21 6.58
C ILE A 159 -4.55 -15.20 5.42
N VAL A 160 -4.85 -14.69 4.21
CA VAL A 160 -5.13 -15.51 3.03
C VAL A 160 -3.91 -16.33 2.63
N TYR A 161 -2.75 -15.67 2.56
CA TYR A 161 -1.47 -16.33 2.25
C TYR A 161 -1.10 -17.42 3.27
N ASN A 162 -1.24 -17.12 4.56
CA ASN A 162 -0.93 -18.09 5.62
C ASN A 162 -1.87 -19.30 5.60
N VAL A 163 -3.17 -19.09 5.40
CA VAL A 163 -4.15 -20.20 5.34
C VAL A 163 -3.83 -21.15 4.19
N ILE A 164 -3.55 -20.62 3.00
CA ILE A 164 -3.19 -21.44 1.83
C ILE A 164 -1.93 -22.25 2.14
N ASN A 165 -0.88 -21.61 2.65
CA ASN A 165 0.38 -22.31 2.93
C ASN A 165 0.24 -23.36 4.02
N VAL A 166 -0.44 -23.07 5.13
CA VAL A 166 -0.63 -24.03 6.22
C VAL A 166 -1.38 -25.27 5.71
N ILE A 167 -2.42 -25.10 4.90
CA ILE A 167 -3.12 -26.24 4.27
C ILE A 167 -2.16 -27.05 3.40
N THR A 168 -1.33 -26.40 2.59
CA THR A 168 -0.37 -27.10 1.72
C THR A 168 0.72 -27.85 2.48
N VAL A 169 1.19 -27.30 3.60
CA VAL A 169 2.11 -27.98 4.51
C VAL A 169 1.50 -29.30 4.99
N PHE A 170 0.26 -29.27 5.48
CA PHE A 170 -0.42 -30.49 5.94
C PHE A 170 -0.55 -31.53 4.83
N VAL A 171 -0.93 -31.10 3.62
CA VAL A 171 -1.04 -31.99 2.45
C VAL A 171 0.31 -32.64 2.14
N PHE A 172 1.41 -31.88 2.08
CA PHE A 172 2.74 -32.43 1.76
C PHE A 172 3.30 -33.33 2.87
N LEU A 173 2.98 -33.04 4.13
CA LEU A 173 3.33 -33.92 5.26
C LEU A 173 2.64 -35.27 5.17
N ILE A 174 1.35 -35.30 4.80
CA ILE A 174 0.59 -36.54 4.60
C ILE A 174 1.21 -37.38 3.47
N PHE A 175 1.57 -36.75 2.34
CA PHE A 175 2.21 -37.47 1.23
C PHE A 175 3.54 -38.10 1.62
N PHE A 176 4.37 -37.38 2.38
CA PHE A 176 5.61 -37.97 2.88
C PHE A 176 5.34 -39.10 3.88
N GLY A 177 4.35 -38.93 4.77
CA GLY A 177 3.97 -39.98 5.70
C GLY A 177 3.47 -41.25 5.01
N LEU A 178 2.76 -41.14 3.87
CA LEU A 178 2.40 -42.31 3.06
C LEU A 178 3.63 -43.04 2.50
N HIS A 179 4.69 -42.29 2.14
CA HIS A 179 5.95 -42.88 1.71
C HIS A 179 6.66 -43.65 2.83
N LEU A 180 6.52 -43.24 4.09
CA LEU A 180 7.10 -43.95 5.24
C LEU A 180 6.47 -45.33 5.47
N ILE A 181 5.19 -45.52 5.11
CA ILE A 181 4.45 -46.79 5.22
C ILE A 181 4.57 -47.61 3.91
N GLU A 182 5.52 -47.26 3.03
CA GLU A 182 5.78 -47.94 1.74
C GLU A 182 4.58 -47.98 0.78
N LEU A 183 3.58 -47.10 0.93
CA LEU A 183 2.44 -46.96 0.02
C LEU A 183 2.81 -46.10 -1.21
N ASN A 184 3.78 -46.57 -2.00
CA ASN A 184 4.36 -45.82 -3.12
C ASN A 184 3.75 -46.24 -4.46
N ILE A 185 2.46 -46.02 -4.63
CA ILE A 185 1.77 -46.27 -5.90
C ILE A 185 2.07 -45.10 -6.85
N PRO A 186 2.41 -45.35 -8.13
CA PRO A 186 2.64 -44.27 -9.12
C PRO A 186 1.51 -43.22 -9.17
N PHE A 187 0.28 -43.66 -8.87
CA PHE A 187 -0.89 -42.80 -8.73
C PHE A 187 -0.78 -41.75 -7.61
N ILE A 188 -0.26 -42.11 -6.43
CA ILE A 188 -0.07 -41.18 -5.30
C ILE A 188 0.95 -40.10 -5.66
N VAL A 189 2.00 -40.48 -6.38
CA VAL A 189 3.05 -39.56 -6.86
C VAL A 189 2.49 -38.58 -7.88
N PHE A 190 1.65 -39.07 -8.80
CA PHE A 190 0.94 -38.20 -9.74
C PHE A 190 0.03 -37.18 -9.02
N ILE A 191 -0.71 -37.62 -8.00
CA ILE A 191 -1.53 -36.71 -7.18
C ILE A 191 -0.65 -35.68 -6.47
N PHE A 192 0.47 -36.09 -5.88
CA PHE A 192 1.41 -35.19 -5.22
C PHE A 192 1.90 -34.08 -6.16
N PHE A 193 2.38 -34.42 -7.36
CA PHE A 193 2.82 -33.42 -8.34
C PHE A 193 1.68 -32.50 -8.80
N THR A 194 0.45 -33.02 -8.87
CA THR A 194 -0.74 -32.19 -9.16
C THR A 194 -0.98 -31.15 -8.06
N PHE A 195 -0.83 -31.52 -6.78
CA PHE A 195 -0.90 -30.56 -5.66
C PHE A 195 0.24 -29.55 -5.67
N VAL A 196 1.46 -29.95 -6.06
CA VAL A 196 2.59 -29.02 -6.21
C VAL A 196 2.30 -27.97 -7.28
N ILE A 197 1.80 -28.39 -8.45
CA ILE A 197 1.41 -27.47 -9.54
C ILE A 197 0.25 -26.58 -9.09
N LEU A 198 -0.75 -27.13 -8.40
CA LEU A 198 -1.88 -26.38 -7.86
C LEU A 198 -1.40 -25.30 -6.87
N TRP A 199 -0.50 -25.64 -5.95
CA TRP A 199 0.04 -24.68 -4.98
C TRP A 199 0.78 -23.53 -5.67
N ILE A 200 1.65 -23.85 -6.64
CA ILE A 200 2.40 -22.84 -7.41
C ILE A 200 1.45 -21.92 -8.19
N THR A 201 0.44 -22.50 -8.85
CA THR A 201 -0.53 -21.72 -9.64
C THR A 201 -1.42 -20.85 -8.75
N LEU A 202 -1.86 -21.36 -7.59
CA LEU A 202 -2.61 -20.58 -6.60
C LEU A 202 -1.79 -19.39 -6.08
N LEU A 203 -0.53 -19.60 -5.69
CA LEU A 203 0.33 -18.50 -5.23
C LEU A 203 0.55 -17.45 -6.32
N TYR A 204 0.83 -17.88 -7.56
CA TYR A 204 1.00 -16.98 -8.69
C TYR A 204 -0.27 -16.17 -8.98
N PHE A 205 -1.43 -16.84 -9.03
CA PHE A 205 -2.70 -16.19 -9.30
C PHE A 205 -3.07 -15.19 -8.21
N LEU A 206 -2.94 -15.58 -6.92
CA LEU A 206 -3.25 -14.71 -5.79
C LEU A 206 -2.35 -13.47 -5.77
N ASN A 207 -1.04 -13.67 -6.01
CA ASN A 207 -0.09 -12.56 -6.13
C ASN A 207 -0.47 -11.62 -7.27
N ARG A 208 -0.76 -12.17 -8.46
CA ARG A 208 -1.16 -11.38 -9.62
C ARG A 208 -2.48 -10.64 -9.40
N SER A 209 -3.47 -11.27 -8.76
CA SER A 209 -4.76 -10.65 -8.51
C SER A 209 -4.67 -9.47 -7.56
N ILE A 210 -3.86 -9.57 -6.50
CA ILE A 210 -3.69 -8.48 -5.53
C ILE A 210 -2.92 -7.32 -6.17
N VAL A 211 -1.85 -7.60 -6.91
CA VAL A 211 -1.11 -6.56 -7.66
C VAL A 211 -2.03 -5.83 -8.64
N LEU A 212 -2.87 -6.56 -9.38
CA LEU A 212 -3.83 -5.94 -10.30
C LEU A 212 -4.89 -5.10 -9.58
N GLN A 213 -5.31 -5.48 -8.37
CA GLN A 213 -6.23 -4.67 -7.58
C GLN A 213 -5.57 -3.34 -7.17
N LEU A 214 -4.32 -3.38 -6.68
CA LEU A 214 -3.56 -2.18 -6.34
C LEU A 214 -3.34 -1.27 -7.55
N ASP A 215 -2.97 -1.84 -8.70
CA ASP A 215 -2.79 -1.09 -9.95
C ASP A 215 -4.10 -0.43 -10.41
N ASN A 216 -5.23 -1.14 -10.33
CA ASN A 216 -6.54 -0.60 -10.69
C ASN A 216 -6.98 0.54 -9.74
N GLU A 217 -6.71 0.43 -8.44
CA GLU A 217 -6.99 1.52 -7.50
C GLU A 217 -6.15 2.75 -7.85
N ASN A 218 -4.86 2.57 -8.12
CA ASN A 218 -3.98 3.67 -8.53
C ASN A 218 -4.42 4.34 -9.85
N LEU A 219 -4.87 3.55 -10.82
CA LEU A 219 -5.43 4.06 -12.08
C LEU A 219 -6.73 4.83 -11.88
N SER A 220 -7.61 4.36 -10.99
CA SER A 220 -8.86 5.06 -10.68
C SER A 220 -8.60 6.45 -10.06
N ILE A 221 -7.55 6.57 -9.24
CA ILE A 221 -7.10 7.82 -8.64
C ILE A 221 -6.54 8.76 -9.72
N ALA A 222 -5.77 8.23 -10.66
CA ALA A 222 -5.21 9.01 -11.78
C ALA A 222 -6.30 9.57 -12.71
N ASN A 223 -7.32 8.77 -13.05
CA ASN A 223 -8.40 9.23 -13.92
C ASN A 223 -9.20 10.38 -13.29
N ILE A 224 -9.53 10.27 -12.00
CA ILE A 224 -10.24 11.35 -11.28
C ILE A 224 -9.38 12.61 -11.20
N PHE A 225 -8.06 12.47 -11.13
CA PHE A 225 -7.15 13.60 -11.21
C PHE A 225 -7.21 14.26 -12.58
N ASP A 226 -7.18 13.49 -13.67
CA ASP A 226 -7.27 14.01 -15.03
C ASP A 226 -8.60 14.77 -15.25
N ASP A 227 -9.73 14.23 -14.78
CA ASP A 227 -11.04 14.90 -14.83
C ASP A 227 -11.03 16.25 -14.10
N ASN A 228 -10.43 16.31 -12.91
CA ASN A 228 -10.34 17.57 -12.14
C ASN A 228 -9.44 18.61 -12.83
N VAL A 229 -8.35 18.16 -13.47
CA VAL A 229 -7.47 19.05 -14.23
C VAL A 229 -8.19 19.58 -15.48
N GLU A 230 -8.99 18.78 -16.16
CA GLU A 230 -9.78 19.20 -17.31
C GLU A 230 -10.77 20.31 -16.92
N ILE A 231 -11.51 20.13 -15.82
CA ILE A 231 -12.41 21.16 -15.27
C ILE A 231 -11.65 22.46 -14.94
N MET A 232 -10.45 22.36 -14.38
CA MET A 232 -9.61 23.53 -14.07
C MET A 232 -9.14 24.26 -15.33
N ILE A 233 -8.77 23.53 -16.38
CA ILE A 233 -8.34 24.12 -17.65
C ILE A 233 -9.50 24.82 -18.34
N ASP A 234 -10.69 24.20 -18.38
CA ASP A 234 -11.85 24.78 -19.05
C ASP A 234 -12.39 26.01 -18.31
N SER A 235 -12.38 26.01 -16.98
CA SER A 235 -12.70 27.22 -16.20
C SER A 235 -11.70 28.36 -16.47
N PHE A 236 -10.40 28.06 -16.51
CA PHE A 236 -9.38 29.05 -16.85
C PHE A 236 -9.54 29.59 -18.29
N ARG A 237 -9.92 28.73 -19.25
CA ARG A 237 -10.24 29.17 -20.62
C ARG A 237 -11.43 30.12 -20.64
N ASN A 238 -12.52 29.77 -19.97
CA ASN A 238 -13.73 30.59 -19.90
C ASN A 238 -13.46 31.96 -19.23
N GLU A 239 -12.62 32.01 -18.20
CA GLU A 239 -12.20 33.28 -17.60
C GLU A 239 -11.34 34.12 -18.56
N ASN A 240 -10.40 33.50 -19.27
CA ASN A 240 -9.59 34.20 -20.27
C ASN A 240 -10.42 34.75 -21.43
N GLU A 241 -11.45 34.02 -21.88
CA GLU A 241 -12.37 34.51 -22.92
C GLU A 241 -13.10 35.77 -22.45
N LYS A 242 -13.64 35.78 -21.21
CA LYS A 242 -14.25 36.97 -20.61
C LYS A 242 -13.28 38.14 -20.51
N VAL A 243 -12.01 37.88 -20.15
CA VAL A 243 -10.98 38.93 -20.12
C VAL A 243 -10.72 39.50 -21.52
N MET A 244 -10.72 38.65 -22.55
CA MET A 244 -10.56 39.10 -23.94
C MET A 244 -11.76 39.94 -24.41
N GLU A 245 -12.99 39.56 -24.04
CA GLU A 245 -14.20 40.35 -24.30
C GLU A 245 -14.10 41.73 -23.64
N VAL A 246 -13.79 41.79 -22.34
CA VAL A 246 -13.62 43.07 -21.62
C VAL A 246 -12.52 43.92 -22.26
N LYS A 247 -11.39 43.32 -22.64
CA LYS A 247 -10.30 44.04 -23.32
C LYS A 247 -10.74 44.60 -24.68
N HIS A 248 -11.54 43.85 -25.42
CA HIS A 248 -12.10 44.29 -26.70
C HIS A 248 -13.04 45.48 -26.50
N ASP A 249 -13.92 45.42 -25.50
CA ASP A 249 -14.87 46.49 -25.20
C ASP A 249 -14.15 47.76 -24.72
N ILE A 250 -13.16 47.63 -23.83
CA ILE A 250 -12.29 48.76 -23.42
C ILE A 250 -11.61 49.39 -24.63
N LYS A 251 -11.08 48.58 -25.56
CA LYS A 251 -10.44 49.11 -26.78
C LYS A 251 -11.43 49.90 -27.63
N ASN A 252 -12.67 49.44 -27.76
CA ASN A 252 -13.72 50.12 -28.51
C ASN A 252 -14.10 51.45 -27.84
N HIS A 253 -14.30 51.45 -26.52
CA HIS A 253 -14.56 52.68 -25.76
C HIS A 253 -13.42 53.70 -25.92
N LEU A 254 -12.16 53.26 -25.88
CA LEU A 254 -11.00 54.11 -26.13
C LEU A 254 -10.94 54.66 -27.57
N GLN A 255 -11.40 53.90 -28.57
CA GLN A 255 -11.50 54.38 -29.95
C GLN A 255 -12.58 55.45 -30.11
N ILE A 256 -13.75 55.25 -29.50
CA ILE A 256 -14.85 56.23 -29.49
C ILE A 256 -14.35 57.54 -28.87
N LEU A 257 -13.72 57.47 -27.69
CA LEU A 257 -13.14 58.63 -27.01
C LEU A 257 -12.10 59.37 -27.87
N LYS A 258 -11.28 58.65 -28.66
CA LYS A 258 -10.31 59.26 -29.58
C LYS A 258 -10.95 59.99 -30.77
N THR A 259 -12.17 59.63 -31.15
CA THR A 259 -12.89 60.26 -32.27
C THR A 259 -13.75 61.46 -31.86
N MET A 260 -13.97 61.65 -30.57
CA MET A 260 -14.74 62.78 -30.04
C MET A 260 -13.90 64.07 -30.02
N ASN A 261 -14.47 65.17 -30.53
CA ASN A 261 -13.77 66.46 -30.66
C ASN A 261 -14.20 67.51 -29.61
N ASN A 262 -15.22 67.22 -28.80
CA ASN A 262 -15.79 68.13 -27.82
C ASN A 262 -15.54 67.63 -26.39
N LEU A 263 -14.99 68.51 -25.55
CA LEU A 263 -14.66 68.21 -24.15
C LEU A 263 -15.90 67.93 -23.27
N TYR A 264 -17.07 68.45 -23.63
CA TYR A 264 -18.31 68.20 -22.90
C TYR A 264 -18.78 66.75 -23.12
N ASP A 265 -18.90 66.33 -24.38
CA ASP A 265 -19.37 64.99 -24.78
C ASP A 265 -18.43 63.87 -24.27
N VAL A 266 -17.13 64.15 -24.22
CA VAL A 266 -16.13 63.23 -23.63
C VAL A 266 -16.37 63.03 -22.13
N LYS A 267 -16.69 64.10 -21.39
CA LYS A 267 -16.95 64.01 -19.94
C LYS A 267 -18.25 63.29 -19.64
N GLU A 268 -19.29 63.51 -20.45
CA GLU A 268 -20.57 62.82 -20.34
C GLU A 268 -20.40 61.33 -20.59
N TYR A 269 -19.71 60.94 -21.68
CA TYR A 269 -19.45 59.53 -22.00
C TYR A 269 -18.58 58.83 -20.95
N ILE A 270 -17.59 59.51 -20.37
CA ILE A 270 -16.80 58.97 -19.26
C ILE A 270 -17.66 58.76 -18.01
N ASN A 271 -18.58 59.68 -17.71
CA ASN A 271 -19.50 59.53 -16.58
C ASN A 271 -20.43 58.33 -16.76
N ASP A 272 -20.99 58.15 -17.96
CA ASP A 272 -21.86 57.00 -18.27
C ASP A 272 -21.11 55.67 -18.15
N LEU A 273 -19.89 55.61 -18.71
CA LEU A 273 -19.00 54.46 -18.54
C LEU A 273 -18.66 54.19 -17.07
N TYR A 274 -18.45 55.23 -16.28
CA TYR A 274 -18.12 55.10 -14.86
C TYR A 274 -19.31 54.55 -14.08
N THR A 275 -20.54 54.98 -14.38
CA THR A 275 -21.75 54.45 -13.76
C THR A 275 -21.99 52.98 -14.12
N ASP A 276 -21.75 52.58 -15.36
CA ASP A 276 -21.90 51.18 -15.80
C ASP A 276 -20.86 50.26 -15.14
N ILE A 277 -19.64 50.75 -14.92
CA ILE A 277 -18.57 49.99 -14.25
C ILE A 277 -18.85 49.83 -12.74
N THR A 278 -19.49 50.80 -12.09
CA THR A 278 -19.78 50.73 -10.64
C THR A 278 -20.80 49.66 -10.24
N ASP A 279 -21.61 49.17 -11.19
CA ASP A 279 -22.55 48.05 -10.97
C ASP A 279 -21.93 46.67 -11.20
N ILE A 280 -20.71 46.61 -11.73
CA ILE A 280 -19.94 45.37 -11.82
C ILE A 280 -19.41 45.08 -10.43
N LYS A 281 -19.84 43.96 -9.83
CA LYS A 281 -19.21 43.41 -8.62
C LYS A 281 -17.74 43.15 -8.93
N VAL A 282 -16.89 44.13 -8.61
CA VAL A 282 -15.45 44.05 -8.77
C VAL A 282 -14.97 42.85 -7.96
N PHE A 283 -14.22 41.97 -8.62
CA PHE A 283 -13.46 40.92 -7.96
C PHE A 283 -12.50 41.58 -6.98
N GLU A 284 -12.81 41.53 -5.69
CA GLU A 284 -11.88 41.91 -4.64
C GLU A 284 -10.99 40.68 -4.38
N PRO A 285 -9.71 40.71 -4.78
CA PRO A 285 -8.79 39.64 -4.42
C PRO A 285 -8.77 39.51 -2.90
N THR A 286 -9.23 38.36 -2.41
CA THR A 286 -9.27 38.06 -0.97
C THR A 286 -7.89 37.70 -0.45
N THR A 287 -6.95 37.35 -1.34
CA THR A 287 -5.62 36.87 -1.01
C THR A 287 -4.55 37.46 -1.94
N ASN A 288 -3.28 37.32 -1.59
CA ASN A 288 -2.15 37.70 -2.46
C ASN A 288 -1.82 36.63 -3.52
N ILE A 289 -2.60 35.56 -3.61
CA ILE A 289 -2.32 34.40 -4.47
C ILE A 289 -3.50 34.15 -5.41
N GLN A 290 -3.32 34.52 -6.68
CA GLN A 290 -4.36 34.44 -7.73
C GLN A 290 -5.01 33.05 -7.83
N LEU A 291 -4.24 31.98 -7.67
CA LEU A 291 -4.76 30.61 -7.71
C LEU A 291 -5.82 30.35 -6.63
N ILE A 292 -5.61 30.85 -5.40
CA ILE A 292 -6.53 30.66 -4.28
C ILE A 292 -7.84 31.41 -4.56
N ASP A 293 -7.74 32.65 -5.03
CA ASP A 293 -8.90 33.49 -5.29
C ASP A 293 -9.78 32.91 -6.42
N ILE A 294 -9.16 32.35 -7.48
CA ILE A 294 -9.90 31.63 -8.54
C ILE A 294 -10.68 30.46 -7.95
N ILE A 295 -10.04 29.62 -7.12
CA ILE A 295 -10.68 28.46 -6.51
C ILE A 295 -11.85 28.86 -5.61
N PHE A 296 -11.66 29.89 -4.77
CA PHE A 296 -12.71 30.40 -3.89
C PHE A 296 -13.90 30.95 -4.69
N ASN A 297 -13.63 31.70 -5.77
CA ASN A 297 -14.69 32.22 -6.62
C ASN A 297 -15.48 31.11 -7.31
N LEU A 298 -14.78 30.11 -7.88
CA LEU A 298 -15.42 28.95 -8.50
C LEU A 298 -16.34 28.21 -7.53
N LYS A 299 -15.87 27.94 -6.30
CA LYS A 299 -16.67 27.22 -5.30
C LYS A 299 -17.82 28.06 -4.74
N LYS A 300 -17.63 29.37 -4.57
CA LYS A 300 -18.71 30.29 -4.20
C LYS A 300 -19.83 30.31 -5.26
N ASN A 301 -19.46 30.31 -6.55
CA ASN A 301 -20.44 30.27 -7.64
C ASN A 301 -21.11 28.89 -7.78
N GLN A 302 -20.40 27.81 -7.49
CA GLN A 302 -20.94 26.45 -7.50
C GLN A 302 -21.92 26.20 -6.35
N TYR A 303 -21.70 26.83 -5.18
CA TYR A 303 -22.53 26.66 -3.99
C TYR A 303 -23.11 28.00 -3.49
N PRO A 304 -24.05 28.62 -4.22
CA PRO A 304 -24.54 29.96 -3.93
C PRO A 304 -25.32 30.08 -2.61
N SER A 305 -25.82 28.96 -2.07
CA SER A 305 -26.57 28.88 -0.81
C SER A 305 -25.69 28.76 0.44
N ILE A 306 -24.37 28.61 0.28
CA ILE A 306 -23.42 28.41 1.37
C ILE A 306 -22.70 29.72 1.70
N ARG A 307 -22.55 30.01 2.99
CA ARG A 307 -21.72 31.12 3.47
C ARG A 307 -20.27 30.66 3.59
N PHE A 308 -19.38 31.33 2.90
CA PHE A 308 -17.94 31.08 2.95
C PHE A 308 -17.23 32.17 3.76
N SER A 309 -16.34 31.77 4.66
CA SER A 309 -15.36 32.64 5.30
C SER A 309 -13.94 32.16 5.02
N TYR A 310 -13.02 33.10 4.79
CA TYR A 310 -11.64 32.81 4.39
C TYR A 310 -10.66 33.50 5.36
N ASP A 311 -9.70 32.74 5.86
CA ASP A 311 -8.57 33.23 6.66
C ASP A 311 -7.27 32.71 6.04
N VAL A 312 -6.62 33.54 5.21
CA VAL A 312 -5.45 33.14 4.43
C VAL A 312 -4.24 33.97 4.83
N SER A 313 -3.24 33.32 5.40
CA SER A 313 -1.95 33.89 5.79
C SER A 313 -0.82 33.15 5.09
N VAL A 314 -0.67 33.42 3.79
CA VAL A 314 0.34 32.80 2.93
C VAL A 314 0.90 33.81 1.93
N ASP A 315 2.23 33.94 1.88
CA ASP A 315 2.91 34.80 0.92
C ASP A 315 3.14 34.11 -0.45
N TYR A 316 3.37 32.79 -0.45
CA TYR A 316 3.62 31.98 -1.64
C TYR A 316 3.44 30.47 -1.37
N ILE A 317 3.06 29.70 -2.39
CA ILE A 317 2.81 28.25 -2.30
C ILE A 317 4.03 27.46 -2.82
N ASN A 318 4.66 26.63 -1.97
CA ASN A 318 5.86 25.83 -2.32
C ASN A 318 5.57 24.43 -2.83
N ILE A 319 4.35 24.19 -3.28
CA ILE A 319 3.91 22.91 -3.83
C ILE A 319 3.38 23.14 -5.24
N ASN A 320 3.38 22.09 -6.05
CA ASN A 320 2.83 22.15 -7.39
C ASN A 320 1.38 22.69 -7.33
N GLU A 321 1.12 23.76 -8.08
CA GLU A 321 -0.17 24.46 -8.13
C GLU A 321 -1.35 23.50 -8.40
N LYS A 322 -1.15 22.49 -9.26
CA LYS A 322 -2.16 21.48 -9.57
C LYS A 322 -2.47 20.57 -8.38
N HIS A 323 -1.45 20.20 -7.61
CA HIS A 323 -1.65 19.38 -6.42
C HIS A 323 -2.36 20.19 -5.33
N PHE A 324 -1.97 21.45 -5.14
CA PHE A 324 -2.62 22.36 -4.20
C PHE A 324 -4.10 22.58 -4.56
N SER A 325 -4.40 22.89 -5.83
CA SER A 325 -5.78 23.10 -6.26
C SER A 325 -6.62 21.86 -6.05
N THR A 326 -6.09 20.67 -6.35
CA THR A 326 -6.77 19.40 -6.12
C THR A 326 -7.12 19.18 -4.65
N ILE A 327 -6.16 19.42 -3.73
CA ILE A 327 -6.40 19.30 -2.29
C ILE A 327 -7.50 20.27 -1.85
N LEU A 328 -7.38 21.54 -2.25
CA LEU A 328 -8.30 22.60 -1.84
C LEU A 328 -9.72 22.35 -2.37
N PHE A 329 -9.86 21.96 -3.65
CA PHE A 329 -11.16 21.61 -4.24
C PHE A 329 -11.83 20.45 -3.50
N ASN A 330 -11.09 19.36 -3.26
CA ASN A 330 -11.66 18.19 -2.58
C ASN A 330 -12.05 18.49 -1.12
N LEU A 331 -11.26 19.31 -0.40
CA LEU A 331 -11.62 19.73 0.95
C LEU A 331 -12.89 20.59 0.98
N ILE A 332 -13.00 21.56 0.08
CA ILE A 332 -14.19 22.43 -0.01
C ILE A 332 -15.42 21.65 -0.45
N ASP A 333 -15.31 20.75 -1.43
CA ASP A 333 -16.43 19.92 -1.88
C ASP A 333 -16.93 18.99 -0.79
N ASN A 334 -16.01 18.34 -0.06
CA ASN A 334 -16.38 17.50 1.08
C ASN A 334 -17.13 18.30 2.15
N ALA A 335 -16.68 19.52 2.43
CA ALA A 335 -17.32 20.43 3.38
C ALA A 335 -18.72 20.87 2.90
N CYS A 336 -18.87 21.24 1.62
CA CYS A 336 -20.13 21.71 1.06
C CYS A 336 -21.17 20.60 0.93
N GLN A 337 -20.75 19.37 0.59
CA GLN A 337 -21.65 18.22 0.42
C GLN A 337 -22.19 17.66 1.75
N ASN A 338 -21.43 17.82 2.84
CA ASN A 338 -21.80 17.31 4.17
C ASN A 338 -22.31 18.41 5.10
N ILE A 339 -22.82 19.51 4.53
CA ILE A 339 -23.21 20.68 5.29
C ILE A 339 -24.60 20.55 5.91
N ASP A 340 -24.78 21.14 7.09
CA ASP A 340 -26.11 21.37 7.65
C ASP A 340 -26.86 22.43 6.82
N ILE A 341 -28.12 22.11 6.52
CA ILE A 341 -29.04 22.96 5.75
C ILE A 341 -29.52 24.14 6.60
N ALA A 342 -29.59 24.01 7.93
CA ALA A 342 -30.09 25.07 8.81
C ALA A 342 -29.06 26.21 8.95
N PHE A 343 -27.77 25.89 9.08
CA PHE A 343 -26.69 26.88 9.14
C PHE A 343 -25.53 26.54 8.19
N PRO A 344 -25.68 26.73 6.86
CA PRO A 344 -24.66 26.34 5.89
C PRO A 344 -23.47 27.30 5.92
N ASN A 345 -22.47 26.97 6.73
CA ASN A 345 -21.25 27.74 6.90
C ASN A 345 -19.99 26.89 6.66
N VAL A 346 -19.11 27.37 5.79
CA VAL A 346 -17.79 26.78 5.51
C VAL A 346 -16.72 27.82 5.80
N ASN A 347 -15.82 27.50 6.72
CA ASN A 347 -14.65 28.32 7.01
C ASN A 347 -13.39 27.64 6.47
N ILE A 348 -12.59 28.38 5.71
CA ILE A 348 -11.36 27.90 5.10
C ILE A 348 -10.20 28.72 5.66
N GLN A 349 -9.27 28.03 6.31
CA GLN A 349 -8.06 28.62 6.86
C GLN A 349 -6.84 28.02 6.18
N ILE A 350 -5.97 28.87 5.64
CA ILE A 350 -4.73 28.47 4.98
C ILE A 350 -3.59 29.25 5.62
N ILE A 351 -2.74 28.57 6.37
CA ILE A 351 -1.62 29.16 7.11
C ILE A 351 -0.33 28.50 6.64
N LYS A 352 0.70 29.30 6.35
CA LYS A 352 2.04 28.80 6.08
C LYS A 352 3.01 29.24 7.17
N ASN A 353 3.70 28.25 7.75
CA ASN A 353 4.89 28.45 8.58
C ASN A 353 6.13 28.03 7.78
N ASP A 354 7.34 28.33 8.28
CA ASP A 354 8.61 28.17 7.56
C ASP A 354 8.83 26.80 6.88
N GLU A 355 8.31 25.71 7.48
CA GLU A 355 8.46 24.35 6.98
C GLU A 355 7.14 23.65 6.61
N THR A 356 5.99 24.25 6.91
CA THR A 356 4.69 23.56 6.81
C THR A 356 3.58 24.45 6.29
N LEU A 357 2.78 23.93 5.35
CA LEU A 357 1.51 24.51 4.91
C LEU A 357 0.36 23.76 5.60
N LEU A 358 -0.46 24.48 6.35
CA LEU A 358 -1.67 23.98 6.99
C LEU A 358 -2.89 24.48 6.23
N ILE A 359 -3.73 23.55 5.79
CA ILE A 359 -5.03 23.83 5.17
C ILE A 359 -6.10 23.23 6.07
N THR A 360 -6.93 24.06 6.66
CA THR A 360 -8.05 23.67 7.51
C THR A 360 -9.36 24.10 6.86
N VAL A 361 -10.28 23.17 6.66
CA VAL A 361 -11.65 23.47 6.21
C VAL A 361 -12.61 22.94 7.26
N THR A 362 -13.46 23.82 7.78
CA THR A 362 -14.48 23.47 8.77
C THR A 362 -15.87 23.73 8.22
N ASN A 363 -16.78 22.77 8.41
CA ASN A 363 -18.19 22.95 8.07
C ASN A 363 -19.09 22.50 9.22
N THR A 364 -20.25 23.13 9.31
CA THR A 364 -21.36 22.69 10.16
C THR A 364 -22.00 21.44 9.56
N THR A 365 -22.38 20.46 10.38
CA THR A 365 -23.07 19.25 9.94
C THR A 365 -24.07 18.77 10.99
N ASP A 366 -25.22 18.27 10.51
CA ASP A 366 -26.23 17.61 11.33
C ASP A 366 -26.06 16.09 11.40
N ARG A 367 -25.08 15.54 10.65
CA ARG A 367 -24.87 14.10 10.52
C ARG A 367 -23.71 13.63 11.39
N VAL A 368 -23.90 12.50 12.07
CA VAL A 368 -22.81 11.81 12.77
C VAL A 368 -21.78 11.34 11.73
N LEU A 369 -20.51 11.71 11.89
CA LEU A 369 -19.41 11.35 11.00
C LEU A 369 -19.27 9.82 10.89
N SER A 370 -19.82 9.22 9.83
CA SER A 370 -19.47 7.86 9.43
C SER A 370 -18.22 7.93 8.56
N LEU A 371 -17.04 7.75 9.16
CA LEU A 371 -15.78 7.58 8.42
C LEU A 371 -15.79 6.31 7.53
N ASN A 372 -16.80 5.45 7.68
CA ASN A 372 -17.09 4.35 6.76
C ASN A 372 -17.93 4.85 5.58
N THR A 373 -17.31 5.49 4.58
CA THR A 373 -17.95 5.71 3.28
C THR A 373 -17.96 4.38 2.50
N GLN A 374 -18.79 3.43 2.93
CA GLN A 374 -19.16 2.31 2.09
C GLN A 374 -20.00 2.83 0.91
N LYS A 375 -19.38 2.82 -0.26
CA LYS A 375 -20.02 2.61 -1.57
C LYS A 375 -21.20 3.54 -1.90
N THR A 376 -20.89 4.77 -2.29
CA THR A 376 -21.64 5.43 -3.36
C THR A 376 -20.66 5.81 -4.47
N VAL A 377 -20.99 5.37 -5.69
CA VAL A 377 -20.19 5.54 -6.90
C VAL A 377 -19.87 7.03 -7.06
N GLY A 378 -18.59 7.39 -6.98
CA GLY A 378 -18.08 8.76 -7.16
C GLY A 378 -17.52 9.45 -5.90
N HIS A 379 -17.95 9.09 -4.68
CA HIS A 379 -17.66 9.90 -3.48
C HIS A 379 -16.53 9.40 -2.57
N GLY A 380 -16.04 8.17 -2.75
CA GLY A 380 -14.99 7.59 -1.90
C GLY A 380 -13.55 8.02 -2.22
N TYR A 381 -13.32 8.74 -3.32
CA TYR A 381 -11.97 9.02 -3.81
C TYR A 381 -11.41 10.37 -3.36
N GLY A 382 -12.24 11.38 -3.07
CA GLY A 382 -11.76 12.71 -2.70
C GLY A 382 -10.87 12.70 -1.45
N LEU A 383 -11.27 11.95 -0.42
CA LEU A 383 -10.45 11.77 0.80
C LEU A 383 -9.16 10.97 0.53
N LYS A 384 -9.23 9.94 -0.33
CA LYS A 384 -8.04 9.17 -0.75
C LYS A 384 -7.04 10.05 -1.52
N ILE A 385 -7.52 10.95 -2.37
CA ILE A 385 -6.69 11.89 -3.13
C ILE A 385 -5.99 12.88 -2.20
N ILE A 386 -6.73 13.45 -1.23
CA ILE A 386 -6.15 14.34 -0.22
C ILE A 386 -5.06 13.60 0.56
N GLN A 387 -5.33 12.37 1.01
CA GLN A 387 -4.37 11.55 1.73
C GLN A 387 -3.14 11.22 0.90
N TYR A 388 -3.31 10.79 -0.37
CA TYR A 388 -2.22 10.52 -1.29
C TYR A 388 -1.28 11.72 -1.46
N TYR A 389 -1.84 12.92 -1.66
CA TYR A 389 -1.01 14.11 -1.80
C TYR A 389 -0.38 14.56 -0.48
N ALA A 390 -1.06 14.37 0.65
CA ALA A 390 -0.45 14.59 1.96
C ALA A 390 0.79 13.70 2.14
N GLU A 391 0.68 12.40 1.85
CA GLU A 391 1.80 11.45 1.91
C GLU A 391 2.91 11.79 0.91
N LYS A 392 2.57 12.22 -0.32
CA LYS A 392 3.54 12.63 -1.36
C LYS A 392 4.43 13.81 -0.94
N TYR A 393 3.95 14.68 -0.05
CA TYR A 393 4.67 15.83 0.46
C TYR A 393 5.11 15.65 1.93
N ASP A 394 5.36 14.41 2.36
CA ASP A 394 5.78 14.07 3.74
C ASP A 394 4.88 14.68 4.83
N GLY A 395 3.61 14.82 4.50
CA GLY A 395 2.56 15.45 5.29
C GLY A 395 1.57 14.45 5.86
N SER A 396 0.44 14.96 6.36
CA SER A 396 -0.62 14.15 6.96
C SER A 396 -2.00 14.80 6.80
N PHE A 397 -3.03 13.98 6.78
CA PHE A 397 -4.43 14.41 6.66
C PHE A 397 -5.25 13.84 7.82
N PHE A 398 -6.07 14.69 8.43
CA PHE A 398 -6.93 14.34 9.56
C PHE A 398 -8.32 14.93 9.39
N ILE A 399 -9.34 14.17 9.80
CA ILE A 399 -10.71 14.66 9.93
C ILE A 399 -11.18 14.40 11.35
N LYS A 400 -11.79 15.40 11.99
CA LYS A 400 -12.38 15.30 13.31
C LYS A 400 -13.78 15.88 13.32
N MET A 401 -14.63 15.37 14.22
CA MET A 401 -15.94 15.96 14.53
C MET A 401 -15.92 16.49 15.96
N GLU A 402 -16.30 17.74 16.15
CA GLU A 402 -16.53 18.33 17.46
C GLU A 402 -17.84 19.12 17.42
N ASN A 403 -18.80 18.79 18.29
CA ASN A 403 -20.04 19.55 18.50
C ASN A 403 -20.76 20.00 17.19
N SER A 404 -21.05 19.05 16.28
CA SER A 404 -21.69 19.32 14.98
C SER A 404 -20.85 20.15 13.99
N ILE A 405 -19.54 20.23 14.22
CA ILE A 405 -18.58 20.83 13.29
C ILE A 405 -17.61 19.73 12.83
N VAL A 406 -17.47 19.58 11.52
CA VAL A 406 -16.43 18.76 10.92
C VAL A 406 -15.21 19.64 10.65
N ILE A 407 -14.05 19.17 11.08
CA ILE A 407 -12.76 19.83 10.89
C ILE A 407 -11.90 18.91 10.02
N SER A 408 -11.65 19.33 8.78
CA SER A 408 -10.73 18.64 7.85
C SER A 408 -9.42 19.39 7.77
N GLN A 409 -8.31 18.75 8.13
CA GLN A 409 -6.99 19.36 8.23
C GLN A 409 -5.96 18.60 7.40
N VAL A 410 -5.28 19.31 6.51
CA VAL A 410 -4.14 18.81 5.74
C VAL A 410 -2.90 19.58 6.15
N ILE A 411 -1.84 18.85 6.50
CA ILE A 411 -0.52 19.38 6.81
C ILE A 411 0.41 18.89 5.72
N LEU A 412 1.08 19.81 5.02
CA LEU A 412 2.06 19.49 3.98
C LEU A 412 3.43 20.04 4.40
N LYS A 413 4.51 19.27 4.23
CA LYS A 413 5.85 19.83 4.42
C LYS A 413 6.27 20.59 3.16
N CYS A 414 6.60 21.85 3.35
CA CYS A 414 7.16 22.69 2.30
C CYS A 414 8.68 22.56 2.35
N ASN A 415 9.24 21.62 1.58
CA ASN A 415 10.69 21.58 1.41
C ASN A 415 11.16 22.85 0.70
N ASN A 416 11.86 23.73 1.42
CA ASN A 416 12.60 24.85 0.84
C ASN A 416 13.81 24.33 0.07
N LYS A 417 13.61 23.71 -1.09
CA LYS A 417 14.68 23.60 -2.07
C LYS A 417 14.81 24.97 -2.73
N LYS A 418 15.69 25.79 -2.14
CA LYS A 418 16.36 26.89 -2.85
C LYS A 418 17.15 26.35 -4.03
#